data_AF-A0AAV4J518-F1
#
_entry.id   AF-A0AAV4J518-F1
#
_cell.length_a   1.000
_cell.length_b   1.000
_cell.length_c   1.000
_cell.angle_alpha   90.00
_cell.angle_beta   90.00
_cell.angle_gamma   90.00
#
_symmetry.space_group_name_H-M   'P 1'
#
loop_
_entity.id
_entity.type
_entity.pdbx_description
1 polymer ?
#
loop_
_entity_poly.entity_id
_entity_poly.type
_entity_poly.pdbx_seq_one_letter_code
_entity_poly.pdbx_strand_id
1 'polypeptide(L)'
;MDRAVCIATIWLCVVAYCLGLDFTLKQKSKSNDKSQIACGILTCLEDTNVSVSLTSHKDQTSSSVLLNSIASMSVFKKESITSDKFLLGSVTSQSPNLAVVANGGKLDGQLEAGRAQFQIELVKQTDCEADFVCQVRGLDQEGREAVVSASLLQRTGKKENQMPNKNLMADSSLQLLASIQQLVTLAVNGLGKKIDDKIQSVESKVDSLENKIDDKIQSVESKVDSLESNMVSIRRKHIILPICYSI
;
A
#
# COMPACT_ATOMS: atom_id res chain seq x y z
N MET A 1 38.87 24.81 -3.92
CA MET A 1 37.89 23.88 -3.31
C MET A 1 38.40 22.47 -3.53
N ASP A 2 38.88 21.85 -2.45
CA ASP A 2 39.60 20.59 -2.47
C ASP A 2 38.70 19.41 -2.85
N ARG A 3 39.19 18.57 -3.78
CA ARG A 3 38.53 17.33 -4.20
C ARG A 3 38.26 16.38 -3.03
N ALA A 4 39.05 16.47 -1.96
CA ALA A 4 38.85 15.69 -0.74
C ALA A 4 37.56 16.06 0.01
N VAL A 5 37.15 17.33 -0.02
CA VAL A 5 35.92 17.79 0.64
C VAL A 5 34.68 17.31 -0.11
N CYS A 6 34.73 17.26 -1.45
CA CYS A 6 33.63 16.72 -2.26
C CYS A 6 33.43 15.21 -2.08
N ILE A 7 34.50 14.42 -1.93
CA ILE A 7 34.36 12.96 -1.77
C ILE A 7 33.79 12.63 -0.38
N ALA A 8 34.22 13.36 0.65
CA ALA A 8 33.70 13.19 2.02
C ALA A 8 32.21 13.53 2.14
N THR A 9 31.73 14.59 1.47
CA THR A 9 30.30 14.95 1.49
C THR A 9 29.44 13.97 0.69
N ILE A 10 29.95 13.40 -0.41
CA ILE A 10 29.22 12.38 -1.18
C ILE A 10 29.05 11.09 -0.35
N TRP A 11 30.07 10.66 0.39
CA TRP A 11 29.97 9.42 1.20
C TRP A 11 29.05 9.57 2.42
N LEU A 12 29.02 10.75 3.05
CA LEU A 12 28.08 11.05 4.14
C LEU A 12 26.62 11.11 3.66
N CYS A 13 26.39 11.54 2.41
CA CYS A 13 25.05 11.55 1.83
C CYS A 13 24.51 10.13 1.58
N VAL A 14 25.30 9.19 1.05
CA VAL A 14 24.78 7.87 0.65
C VAL A 14 24.24 7.04 1.83
N VAL A 15 24.68 7.30 3.06
CA VAL A 15 24.26 6.53 4.25
C VAL A 15 22.95 7.05 4.89
N ALA A 16 22.46 8.24 4.52
CA ALA A 16 21.42 8.94 5.27
C ALA A 16 19.98 8.85 4.71
N TYR A 17 19.71 8.08 3.64
CA TYR A 17 18.45 8.22 2.86
C TYR A 17 17.52 7.00 2.82
N CYS A 18 17.51 6.13 3.83
CA CYS A 18 16.51 5.06 3.90
C CYS A 18 15.33 5.49 4.78
N LEU A 19 14.44 6.33 4.24
CA LEU A 19 13.12 6.56 4.82
C LEU A 19 12.16 5.46 4.37
N GLY A 20 11.63 4.71 5.32
CA GLY A 20 10.57 3.74 5.09
C GLY A 20 10.76 2.47 5.89
N LEU A 21 9.85 1.54 5.64
CA LEU A 21 9.77 0.26 6.31
C LEU A 21 11.07 -0.53 6.14
N ASP A 22 11.86 -0.59 7.21
CA ASP A 22 13.09 -1.36 7.24
C ASP A 22 12.72 -2.83 7.45
N PHE A 23 13.04 -3.65 6.46
CA PHE A 23 12.70 -5.06 6.45
C PHE A 23 13.93 -5.91 6.15
N THR A 24 14.50 -6.49 7.20
CA THR A 24 15.78 -7.20 7.15
C THR A 24 15.64 -8.64 7.60
N LEU A 25 16.42 -9.53 6.98
CA LEU A 25 16.59 -10.89 7.44
C LEU A 25 18.06 -11.16 7.70
N LYS A 26 18.37 -11.50 8.94
CA LYS A 26 19.70 -11.96 9.35
C LYS A 26 19.67 -13.48 9.44
N GLN A 27 20.21 -14.15 8.42
CA GLN A 27 20.41 -15.59 8.47
C GLN A 27 21.55 -15.90 9.45
N LYS A 28 21.34 -16.87 10.35
CA LYS A 28 22.43 -17.39 11.18
C LYS A 28 23.15 -18.47 10.39
N SER A 29 24.48 -18.40 10.33
CA SER A 29 25.27 -19.52 9.82
C SER A 29 25.06 -20.73 10.73
N LYS A 30 24.97 -21.93 10.16
CA LYS A 30 24.86 -23.19 10.92
C LYS A 30 26.04 -23.29 11.88
N SER A 31 25.79 -23.01 13.17
CA SER A 31 26.73 -23.30 14.24
C SER A 31 26.56 -24.77 14.63
N ASN A 32 27.65 -25.46 14.96
CA ASN A 32 27.65 -26.88 15.32
C ASN A 32 27.10 -27.16 16.74
N ASP A 33 26.62 -26.14 17.44
CA ASP A 33 26.06 -26.31 18.79
C ASP A 33 24.66 -26.93 18.76
N LYS A 34 24.44 -27.90 19.64
CA LYS A 34 23.23 -28.76 19.69
C LYS A 34 21.96 -28.06 20.22
N SER A 35 21.99 -26.76 20.52
CA SER A 35 20.77 -26.01 20.83
C SER A 35 20.01 -25.73 19.52
N GLN A 36 18.67 -25.73 19.55
CA GLN A 36 17.86 -25.40 18.36
C GLN A 36 18.18 -23.98 17.91
N ILE A 37 19.11 -23.85 16.98
CA ILE A 37 19.56 -22.57 16.46
C ILE A 37 18.51 -22.11 15.46
N ALA A 38 17.89 -20.98 15.75
CA ALA A 38 17.11 -20.26 14.76
C ALA A 38 17.92 -20.07 13.49
N CYS A 39 17.29 -20.41 12.38
CA CYS A 39 17.85 -20.40 11.05
C CYS A 39 17.92 -18.96 10.48
N GLY A 40 17.02 -18.07 10.93
CA GLY A 40 17.09 -16.65 10.64
C GLY A 40 16.30 -15.81 11.63
N ILE A 41 16.64 -14.52 11.69
CA ILE A 41 15.87 -13.52 12.42
C ILE A 41 15.38 -12.49 11.42
N LEU A 42 14.08 -12.42 11.24
CA LEU A 42 13.41 -11.42 10.43
C LEU A 42 13.04 -10.23 11.32
N THR A 43 13.42 -9.03 10.92
CA THR A 43 13.07 -7.79 11.62
C THR A 43 12.32 -6.88 10.67
N CYS A 44 11.15 -6.42 11.10
CA CYS A 44 10.42 -5.36 10.46
C CYS A 44 10.34 -4.16 11.40
N LEU A 45 10.72 -2.97 10.93
CA LEU A 45 10.76 -1.76 11.73
C LEU A 45 10.24 -0.57 10.92
N GLU A 46 9.32 0.18 11.50
CA GLU A 46 8.87 1.48 11.01
C GLU A 46 9.02 2.50 12.12
N ASP A 47 9.54 3.68 11.79
CA ASP A 47 9.74 4.76 12.74
C ASP A 47 9.41 6.11 12.07
N THR A 48 8.34 6.76 12.53
CA THR A 48 7.90 8.07 12.03
C THR A 48 8.66 9.22 12.68
N ASN A 49 9.40 8.98 13.78
CA ASN A 49 10.11 10.02 14.52
C ASN A 49 11.49 10.35 13.93
N VAL A 50 11.92 9.61 12.91
CA VAL A 50 13.17 9.90 12.19
C VAL A 50 12.96 11.17 11.37
N SER A 51 13.14 12.32 12.02
CA SER A 51 13.04 13.66 11.44
C SER A 51 14.14 13.83 10.39
N VAL A 52 13.79 13.66 9.12
CA VAL A 52 14.72 13.91 8.03
C VAL A 52 14.81 15.40 7.78
N SER A 53 16.03 15.92 7.93
CA SER A 53 16.40 17.25 7.43
C SER A 53 16.38 17.20 5.90
N LEU A 54 15.20 17.43 5.32
CA LEU A 54 14.96 17.42 3.88
C LEU A 54 15.70 18.59 3.20
N THR A 55 16.94 18.37 2.75
CA THR A 55 17.52 19.20 1.68
C THR A 55 17.15 18.57 0.34
N SER A 56 16.17 19.21 -0.30
CA SER A 56 15.61 18.94 -1.63
C SER A 56 16.63 18.48 -2.68
N HIS A 57 16.60 17.20 -3.05
CA HIS A 57 17.02 16.75 -4.38
C HIS A 57 15.91 15.89 -5.00
N LYS A 58 15.25 16.47 -6.01
CA LYS A 58 14.36 15.79 -6.96
C LYS A 58 15.18 14.73 -7.67
N ASP A 59 14.82 13.45 -7.51
CA ASP A 59 14.84 12.41 -8.55
C ASP A 59 14.85 11.02 -7.90
N GLN A 60 13.67 10.52 -7.50
CA GLN A 60 13.35 9.10 -7.55
C GLN A 60 11.85 8.86 -7.36
N THR A 61 11.24 8.24 -8.36
CA THR A 61 9.81 8.04 -8.61
C THR A 61 9.17 6.89 -7.82
N SER A 62 9.64 6.61 -6.61
CA SER A 62 8.89 5.79 -5.65
C SER A 62 8.40 6.71 -4.55
N SER A 63 7.15 7.16 -4.66
CA SER A 63 6.47 7.93 -3.61
C SER A 63 6.37 7.08 -2.34
N SER A 64 7.40 7.11 -1.50
CA SER A 64 7.32 6.56 -0.16
C SER A 64 6.30 7.41 0.60
N VAL A 65 5.14 6.82 0.85
CA VAL A 65 4.09 7.49 1.63
C VAL A 65 4.63 7.64 3.05
N LEU A 66 4.87 8.89 3.46
CA LEU A 66 5.29 9.24 4.81
C LEU A 66 4.07 9.14 5.75
N LEU A 67 4.15 8.24 6.72
CA LEU A 67 3.15 8.11 7.77
C LEU A 67 3.41 9.15 8.87
N ASN A 68 2.37 9.87 9.26
CA ASN A 68 2.35 10.76 10.41
C ASN A 68 2.04 10.01 11.72
N SER A 69 1.25 8.93 11.64
CA SER A 69 0.96 8.06 12.78
C SER A 69 0.84 6.61 12.34
N ILE A 70 1.17 5.67 13.24
CA ILE A 70 1.05 4.24 12.99
C ILE A 70 -0.13 3.69 13.79
N ALA A 71 -1.10 3.11 13.09
CA ALA A 71 -2.28 2.49 13.71
C ALA A 71 -2.08 0.98 13.95
N SER A 72 -1.39 0.31 13.02
CA SER A 72 -1.09 -1.12 13.14
C SER A 72 0.09 -1.55 12.29
N MET A 73 0.70 -2.66 12.69
CA MET A 73 1.69 -3.38 11.88
C MET A 73 1.30 -4.86 11.85
N SER A 74 1.48 -5.51 10.70
CA SER A 74 1.19 -6.94 10.52
C SER A 74 2.24 -7.59 9.65
N VAL A 75 2.61 -8.84 9.99
CA VAL A 75 3.56 -9.62 9.19
C VAL A 75 2.85 -10.85 8.64
N PHE A 76 3.06 -11.08 7.35
CA PHE A 76 2.49 -12.18 6.59
C PHE A 76 3.60 -13.06 6.03
N LYS A 77 3.36 -14.37 6.02
CA LYS A 77 4.10 -15.33 5.21
C LYS A 77 3.34 -15.52 3.90
N LYS A 78 4.01 -15.39 2.76
CA LYS A 78 3.43 -15.67 1.45
C LYS A 78 3.69 -17.13 1.09
N GLU A 79 2.67 -17.82 0.61
CA GLU A 79 2.83 -19.17 0.09
C GLU A 79 3.41 -19.12 -1.33
N SER A 80 4.33 -20.02 -1.68
CA SER A 80 5.07 -19.91 -2.95
C SER A 80 4.22 -20.14 -4.20
N ILE A 81 3.08 -20.85 -4.06
CA ILE A 81 2.24 -21.30 -5.18
C ILE A 81 1.01 -20.41 -5.33
N THR A 82 0.40 -20.02 -4.22
CA THR A 82 -0.80 -19.18 -4.18
C THR A 82 -0.42 -17.74 -3.87
N SER A 83 -1.21 -16.76 -4.32
CA SER A 83 -1.01 -15.36 -3.88
C SER A 83 -1.53 -15.12 -2.45
N ASP A 84 -1.84 -16.19 -1.73
CA ASP A 84 -2.43 -16.14 -0.41
C ASP A 84 -1.37 -15.76 0.62
N LYS A 85 -1.81 -14.96 1.58
CA LYS A 85 -0.99 -14.44 2.67
C LYS A 85 -1.48 -15.04 3.97
N PHE A 86 -0.59 -15.75 4.66
CA PHE A 86 -0.85 -16.26 6.00
C PHE A 86 -0.39 -15.24 7.04
N LEU A 87 -1.32 -14.74 7.87
CA LEU A 87 -0.99 -13.80 8.93
C LEU A 87 -0.19 -14.50 10.03
N LEU A 88 1.04 -14.02 10.29
CA LEU A 88 1.86 -14.52 11.39
C LEU A 88 1.51 -13.82 12.70
N GLY A 89 1.29 -12.50 12.64
CA GLY A 89 0.81 -11.72 13.78
C GLY A 89 0.61 -10.25 13.42
N SER A 90 -0.05 -9.55 14.35
CA SER A 90 -0.42 -8.15 14.21
C SER A 90 -0.34 -7.46 15.56
N VAL A 91 0.09 -6.20 15.55
CA VAL A 91 0.01 -5.29 16.69
C VAL A 91 -0.84 -4.09 16.31
N THR A 92 -1.67 -3.64 17.25
CA THR A 92 -2.59 -2.51 17.09
C THR A 92 -2.57 -1.66 18.35
N SER A 93 -3.16 -0.47 18.31
CA SER A 93 -3.27 0.36 19.53
C SER A 93 -4.04 -0.33 20.66
N GLN A 94 -4.91 -1.31 20.36
CA GLN A 94 -5.63 -2.10 21.37
C GLN A 94 -4.81 -3.27 21.92
N SER A 95 -3.89 -3.82 21.11
CA SER A 95 -2.97 -4.89 21.49
C SER A 95 -1.55 -4.51 21.05
N PRO A 96 -0.90 -3.57 21.76
CA PRO A 96 0.35 -2.97 21.31
C PRO A 96 1.55 -3.91 21.44
N ASN A 97 1.43 -4.97 22.23
CA ASN A 97 2.49 -5.96 22.42
C ASN A 97 1.97 -7.33 21.99
N LEU A 98 2.80 -8.08 21.28
CA LEU A 98 2.55 -9.47 20.91
C LEU A 98 3.80 -10.29 21.25
N ALA A 99 3.64 -11.40 21.96
CA ALA A 99 4.71 -12.36 22.19
C ALA A 99 4.12 -13.77 22.04
N VAL A 100 4.37 -14.42 20.91
CA VAL A 100 3.76 -15.71 20.56
C VAL A 100 4.84 -16.65 20.05
N VAL A 101 4.81 -17.90 20.54
CA VAL A 101 5.59 -18.99 19.96
C VAL A 101 4.63 -19.87 19.17
N ALA A 102 4.76 -19.89 17.85
CA ALA A 102 3.88 -20.65 16.97
C ALA A 102 4.65 -21.21 15.78
N ASN A 103 4.23 -22.39 15.29
CA ASN A 103 4.77 -23.03 14.09
C ASN A 103 6.29 -23.24 14.06
N GLY A 104 6.95 -23.30 15.22
CA GLY A 104 8.42 -23.40 15.28
C GLY A 104 9.11 -22.06 15.00
N GLY A 105 8.48 -20.94 15.37
CA GLY A 105 9.12 -19.65 15.46
C GLY A 105 8.66 -18.90 16.70
N LYS A 106 9.46 -17.92 17.11
CA LYS A 106 9.09 -16.94 18.14
C LYS A 106 8.79 -15.63 17.44
N LEU A 107 7.64 -15.04 17.75
CA LEU A 107 7.16 -13.79 17.19
C LEU A 107 6.99 -12.79 18.32
N ASP A 108 7.78 -11.72 18.28
CA ASP A 108 7.67 -10.60 19.19
C ASP A 108 7.29 -9.35 18.38
N GLY A 109 6.24 -8.65 18.78
CA GLY A 109 5.73 -7.45 18.12
C GLY A 109 5.49 -6.35 19.15
N GLN A 110 5.79 -5.11 18.78
CA GLN A 110 5.63 -3.95 19.64
C GLN A 110 5.16 -2.74 18.81
N LEU A 111 4.18 -2.01 19.34
CA LEU A 111 3.68 -0.75 18.81
C LEU A 111 3.76 0.33 19.89
N GLU A 112 4.49 1.38 19.59
CA GLU A 112 4.68 2.58 20.40
C GLU A 112 4.25 3.83 19.60
N ALA A 113 4.23 4.99 20.26
CA ALA A 113 3.89 6.25 19.60
C ALA A 113 4.94 6.58 18.51
N GLY A 114 4.51 6.43 17.25
CA GLY A 114 5.36 6.69 16.08
C GLY A 114 6.37 5.60 15.77
N ARG A 115 6.30 4.44 16.43
CA ARG A 115 7.23 3.33 16.15
C ARG A 115 6.52 1.99 16.19
N ALA A 116 6.76 1.16 15.21
CA ALA A 116 6.25 -0.21 15.17
C ALA A 116 7.37 -1.18 14.81
N GLN A 117 7.42 -2.30 15.52
CA GLN A 117 8.47 -3.30 15.34
C GLN A 117 7.90 -4.71 15.41
N PHE A 118 8.40 -5.58 14.53
CA PHE A 118 8.28 -7.03 14.64
C PHE A 118 9.65 -7.68 14.56
N GLN A 119 9.84 -8.70 15.40
CA GLN A 119 10.97 -9.61 15.35
C GLN A 119 10.44 -11.05 15.27
N ILE A 120 10.87 -11.79 14.25
CA ILE A 120 10.49 -13.18 14.04
C ILE A 120 11.74 -14.04 14.04
N GLU A 121 11.86 -14.90 15.03
CA GLU A 121 12.89 -15.92 15.10
C GLU A 121 12.38 -17.19 14.38
N LEU A 122 12.96 -17.47 13.21
CA LEU A 122 12.58 -18.58 12.34
C LEU A 122 13.43 -19.80 12.69
N VAL A 123 12.82 -20.90 13.17
CA VAL A 123 13.58 -22.13 13.49
C VAL A 123 13.59 -23.12 12.32
N LYS A 124 12.51 -23.16 11.53
CA LYS A 124 12.41 -24.08 10.38
C LYS A 124 13.17 -23.54 9.17
N GLN A 125 13.98 -24.40 8.55
CA GLN A 125 14.70 -24.08 7.31
C GLN A 125 13.75 -23.63 6.18
N THR A 126 12.58 -24.27 6.07
CA THR A 126 11.57 -23.91 5.08
C THR A 126 11.02 -22.49 5.26
N ASP A 127 10.97 -22.00 6.50
CA ASP A 127 10.50 -20.64 6.77
C ASP A 127 11.60 -19.62 6.45
N CYS A 128 12.86 -19.97 6.65
CA CYS A 128 13.98 -19.16 6.20
C CYS A 128 14.22 -19.17 4.70
N GLU A 129 13.41 -19.86 3.91
CA GLU A 129 13.43 -19.78 2.44
C GLU A 129 12.09 -19.24 1.93
N ALA A 130 11.18 -18.89 2.84
CA ALA A 130 9.88 -18.36 2.49
C ALA A 130 9.94 -16.85 2.19
N ASP A 131 8.90 -16.39 1.50
CA ASP A 131 8.65 -15.00 1.23
C ASP A 131 7.81 -14.40 2.36
N PHE A 132 8.20 -13.20 2.80
CA PHE A 132 7.49 -12.48 3.85
C PHE A 132 7.08 -11.10 3.37
N VAL A 133 5.97 -10.61 3.93
CA VAL A 133 5.47 -9.27 3.70
C VAL A 133 5.22 -8.62 5.05
N CYS A 134 5.83 -7.47 5.29
CA CYS A 134 5.47 -6.62 6.40
C CYS A 134 4.58 -5.47 5.90
N GLN A 135 3.48 -5.21 6.59
CA GLN A 135 2.56 -4.13 6.27
C GLN A 135 2.34 -3.24 7.49
N VAL A 136 2.45 -1.94 7.27
CA VAL A 136 2.14 -0.91 8.26
C VAL A 136 0.96 -0.11 7.77
N ARG A 137 -0.02 0.09 8.64
CA ARG A 137 -1.17 0.96 8.37
C ARG A 137 -1.11 2.15 9.32
N GLY A 138 -1.38 3.32 8.79
CA GLY A 138 -1.28 4.56 9.52
C GLY A 138 -2.03 5.69 8.84
N LEU A 139 -1.87 6.90 9.37
CA LEU A 139 -2.35 8.12 8.72
C LEU A 139 -1.17 8.82 8.07
N ASP A 140 -1.35 9.34 6.86
CA ASP A 140 -0.38 10.20 6.18
C ASP A 140 -0.39 11.63 6.76
N GLN A 141 0.40 12.54 6.16
CA GLN A 141 0.45 13.95 6.55
C GLN A 141 -0.87 14.71 6.36
N GLU A 142 -1.76 14.19 5.52
CA GLU A 142 -3.07 14.77 5.21
C GLU A 142 -4.18 14.14 6.07
N GLY A 143 -3.84 13.22 6.98
CA GLY A 143 -4.78 12.52 7.85
C GLY A 143 -5.55 11.41 7.14
N ARG A 144 -5.13 10.98 5.94
CA ARG A 144 -5.74 9.86 5.22
C ARG A 144 -5.10 8.55 5.62
N GLU A 145 -5.88 7.47 5.59
CA GLU A 145 -5.32 6.14 5.78
C GLU A 145 -4.35 5.78 4.65
N ALA A 146 -3.16 5.34 5.03
CA ALA A 146 -2.12 4.89 4.13
C ALA A 146 -1.57 3.53 4.58
N VAL A 147 -1.14 2.74 3.61
CA VAL A 147 -0.55 1.42 3.84
C VAL A 147 0.83 1.36 3.20
N VAL A 148 1.84 1.16 4.03
CA VAL A 148 3.23 0.92 3.59
C VAL A 148 3.47 -0.58 3.64
N SER A 149 4.07 -1.15 2.60
CA SER A 149 4.36 -2.58 2.53
C SER A 149 5.77 -2.83 2.03
N ALA A 150 6.49 -3.73 2.71
CA ALA A 150 7.80 -4.21 2.30
C ALA A 150 7.72 -5.73 2.14
N SER A 151 8.36 -6.23 1.08
CA SER A 151 8.41 -7.67 0.79
C SER A 151 9.85 -8.11 0.70
N LEU A 152 10.16 -9.26 1.31
CA LEU A 152 11.48 -9.86 1.27
C LEU A 152 11.36 -11.17 0.50
N LEU A 153 12.00 -11.19 -0.68
CA LEU A 153 12.06 -12.39 -1.52
C LEU A 153 13.30 -13.21 -1.19
N GLN A 154 13.06 -14.39 -0.64
CA GLN A 154 13.99 -15.50 -0.48
C GLN A 154 14.60 -15.95 -1.80
N ARG A 155 15.64 -15.30 -2.32
CA ARG A 155 16.39 -15.89 -3.44
C ARG A 155 17.12 -17.13 -2.91
N THR A 156 16.50 -18.30 -3.05
CA THR A 156 17.15 -19.59 -2.82
C THR A 156 18.40 -19.61 -3.68
N GLY A 157 19.55 -19.45 -3.03
CA GLY A 157 20.84 -19.70 -3.65
C GLY A 157 20.84 -21.16 -4.04
N LYS A 158 20.45 -21.46 -5.27
CA LYS A 158 20.57 -22.77 -5.89
C LYS A 158 22.04 -23.13 -5.71
N LYS A 159 22.34 -24.00 -4.74
CA LYS A 159 23.65 -24.63 -4.61
C LYS A 159 23.81 -25.46 -5.86
N GLU A 160 24.36 -24.82 -6.88
CA GLU A 160 24.94 -25.46 -8.04
C GLU A 160 26.02 -26.39 -7.48
N ASN A 161 25.69 -27.68 -7.44
CA ASN A 161 26.64 -28.70 -7.06
C ASN A 161 27.88 -28.49 -7.94
N GLN A 162 28.99 -28.16 -7.28
CA GLN A 162 30.30 -28.04 -7.89
C GLN A 162 30.61 -29.32 -8.68
N MET A 163 30.43 -29.28 -9.99
CA MET A 163 31.43 -29.82 -10.89
C MET A 163 32.32 -28.64 -11.32
N PRO A 164 33.65 -28.76 -11.24
CA PRO A 164 34.53 -27.71 -11.68
C PRO A 164 34.62 -27.76 -13.21
N ASN A 165 33.72 -27.08 -13.92
CA ASN A 165 34.05 -26.69 -15.29
C ASN A 165 33.32 -25.41 -15.74
N LYS A 166 34.13 -24.35 -15.89
CA LYS A 166 34.01 -23.20 -16.80
C LYS A 166 32.65 -22.48 -16.92
N ASN A 167 32.61 -21.31 -16.27
CA ASN A 167 32.21 -20.00 -16.84
C ASN A 167 31.43 -20.06 -18.15
N LEU A 168 30.08 -19.93 -18.12
CA LEU A 168 29.30 -19.24 -19.17
C LEU A 168 27.77 -19.10 -18.89
N MET A 169 27.26 -19.09 -17.65
CA MET A 169 25.79 -19.11 -17.40
C MET A 169 25.23 -18.04 -16.44
N ALA A 170 26.08 -17.22 -15.81
CA ALA A 170 25.61 -16.17 -14.90
C ALA A 170 24.93 -14.99 -15.63
N ASP A 171 25.23 -14.79 -16.92
CA ASP A 171 24.75 -13.64 -17.69
C ASP A 171 23.29 -13.81 -18.16
N SER A 172 22.89 -15.04 -18.51
CA SER A 172 21.52 -15.34 -18.97
C SER A 172 20.45 -15.10 -17.89
N SER A 173 20.83 -15.19 -16.62
CA SER A 173 19.91 -14.98 -15.48
C SER A 173 19.58 -13.51 -15.26
N LEU A 174 20.54 -12.61 -15.53
CA LEU A 174 20.32 -11.16 -15.48
C LEU A 174 19.52 -10.68 -16.69
N GLN A 175 19.79 -11.24 -17.86
CA GLN A 175 19.07 -10.94 -19.08
C GLN A 175 17.59 -11.34 -18.99
N LEU A 176 17.29 -12.51 -18.40
CA LEU A 176 15.91 -12.95 -18.14
C LEU A 176 15.19 -12.01 -17.17
N LEU A 177 15.89 -11.54 -16.13
CA LEU A 177 15.31 -10.63 -15.14
C LEU A 177 14.95 -9.27 -15.75
N ALA A 178 15.81 -8.75 -16.63
CA ALA A 178 15.55 -7.53 -17.39
C ALA A 178 14.34 -7.69 -18.32
N SER A 179 14.21 -8.83 -19.00
CA SER A 179 13.04 -9.12 -19.84
C SER A 179 11.75 -9.24 -19.04
N ILE A 180 11.80 -9.84 -17.84
CA ILE A 180 10.64 -9.91 -16.94
C ILE A 180 10.26 -8.51 -16.45
N GLN A 181 11.22 -7.66 -16.06
CA GLN A 181 10.95 -6.27 -15.68
C GLN A 181 10.31 -5.47 -16.81
N GLN A 182 10.78 -5.64 -18.05
CA GLN A 182 10.15 -5.00 -19.22
C GLN A 182 8.72 -5.49 -19.44
N LEU A 183 8.48 -6.79 -19.32
CA LEU A 183 7.15 -7.37 -19.49
C LEU A 183 6.17 -6.87 -18.42
N VAL A 184 6.61 -6.81 -17.16
CA VAL A 184 5.81 -6.26 -16.06
C VAL A 184 5.50 -4.78 -16.30
N THR A 185 6.48 -3.99 -16.75
CA THR A 185 6.27 -2.56 -17.06
C THR A 185 5.23 -2.37 -18.16
N LEU A 186 5.30 -3.17 -19.24
CA LEU A 186 4.31 -3.12 -20.32
C LEU A 186 2.92 -3.54 -19.86
N ALA A 187 2.83 -4.59 -19.04
CA ALA A 187 1.56 -5.07 -18.49
C ALA A 187 0.92 -4.03 -17.56
N VAL A 188 1.71 -3.40 -16.67
CA VAL A 188 1.26 -2.35 -15.76
C VAL A 188 0.79 -1.12 -16.54
N ASN A 189 1.54 -0.67 -17.54
CA ASN A 189 1.14 0.46 -18.39
C ASN A 189 -0.14 0.16 -19.18
N GLY A 190 -0.27 -1.06 -19.71
CA GLY A 190 -1.49 -1.51 -20.39
C GLY A 190 -2.70 -1.60 -19.46
N LEU A 191 -2.49 -1.99 -18.20
CA LEU A 191 -3.54 -2.00 -17.18
C LEU A 191 -3.94 -0.59 -16.78
N GLY A 192 -2.97 0.32 -16.60
CA GLY A 192 -3.20 1.75 -16.33
C GLY A 192 -4.10 2.37 -17.39
N LYS A 193 -3.77 2.17 -18.68
CA LYS A 193 -4.60 2.66 -19.79
C LYS A 193 -6.03 2.11 -19.77
N LYS A 194 -6.22 0.81 -19.47
CA LYS A 194 -7.57 0.22 -19.37
C LYS A 194 -8.38 0.78 -18.19
N ILE A 195 -7.70 1.14 -17.10
CA ILE A 195 -8.32 1.79 -15.94
C ILE A 195 -8.75 3.20 -16.32
N ASP A 196 -7.88 3.97 -16.96
CA ASP A 196 -8.19 5.33 -17.43
C ASP A 196 -9.38 5.32 -18.41
N ASP A 197 -9.39 4.41 -19.39
CA ASP A 197 -10.49 4.25 -20.35
C ASP A 197 -11.82 3.93 -19.62
N LYS A 198 -11.76 3.10 -18.57
CA LYS A 198 -12.94 2.76 -17.74
C LYS A 198 -13.41 3.94 -16.90
N ILE A 199 -12.49 4.71 -16.31
CA ILE A 199 -12.81 5.91 -15.54
C ILE A 199 -13.50 6.92 -16.44
N GLN A 200 -12.94 7.22 -17.61
CA GLN A 200 -13.53 8.15 -18.58
C GLN A 200 -14.93 7.70 -19.04
N SER A 201 -15.12 6.38 -19.22
CA SER A 201 -16.43 5.81 -19.55
C SER A 201 -17.45 5.96 -18.41
N VAL A 202 -17.01 5.88 -17.15
CA VAL A 202 -17.87 6.08 -15.97
C VAL A 202 -18.22 7.56 -15.83
N GLU A 203 -17.24 8.47 -15.94
CA GLU A 203 -17.46 9.92 -15.90
C GLU A 203 -18.50 10.35 -16.94
N SER A 204 -18.35 9.91 -18.19
CA SER A 204 -19.30 10.21 -19.26
C SER A 204 -20.73 9.69 -18.96
N LYS A 205 -20.85 8.56 -18.23
CA LYS A 205 -22.16 8.03 -17.82
C LYS A 205 -22.76 8.83 -16.66
N VAL A 206 -21.93 9.31 -15.75
CA VAL A 206 -22.36 10.19 -14.65
C VAL A 206 -22.87 11.51 -15.23
N ASP A 207 -22.13 12.15 -16.12
CA ASP A 207 -22.56 13.39 -16.79
C ASP A 207 -23.88 13.18 -17.54
N SER A 208 -24.05 12.06 -18.23
CA SER A 208 -25.30 11.74 -18.92
C SER A 208 -26.47 11.53 -17.95
N LEU A 209 -26.22 10.98 -16.76
CA LEU A 209 -27.24 10.80 -15.73
C LEU A 209 -27.61 12.14 -15.07
N GLU A 210 -26.65 12.99 -14.78
CA GLU A 210 -26.88 14.34 -14.23
C GLU A 210 -27.79 15.15 -15.17
N ASN A 211 -27.47 15.21 -16.47
CA ASN A 211 -28.31 15.90 -17.45
C ASN A 211 -29.75 15.35 -17.50
N LYS A 212 -29.91 14.01 -17.43
CA LYS A 212 -31.25 13.40 -17.41
C LYS A 212 -32.03 13.70 -16.14
N ILE A 213 -31.35 13.87 -15.01
CA ILE A 213 -31.97 14.24 -13.75
C ILE A 213 -32.42 15.70 -13.84
N ASP A 214 -31.58 16.60 -14.33
CA ASP A 214 -31.92 18.01 -14.52
C ASP A 214 -33.12 18.19 -15.46
N ASP A 215 -33.15 17.50 -16.60
CA ASP A 215 -34.29 17.51 -17.53
C ASP A 215 -35.59 17.06 -16.85
N LYS A 216 -35.51 16.02 -16.00
CA LYS A 216 -36.66 15.52 -15.26
C LYS A 216 -37.12 16.50 -14.19
N ILE A 217 -36.19 17.17 -13.49
CA ILE A 217 -36.49 18.19 -12.50
C ILE A 217 -37.23 19.35 -13.19
N GLN A 218 -36.70 19.89 -14.29
CA GLN A 218 -37.36 20.95 -15.05
C GLN A 218 -38.76 20.55 -15.55
N SER A 219 -38.93 19.31 -15.99
CA SER A 219 -40.23 18.78 -16.41
C SER A 219 -41.23 18.70 -15.25
N VAL A 220 -40.77 18.33 -14.05
CA VAL A 220 -41.60 18.31 -12.85
C VAL A 220 -41.96 19.73 -12.41
N GLU A 221 -41.00 20.64 -12.35
CA GLU A 221 -41.22 22.06 -12.04
C GLU A 221 -42.29 22.68 -12.95
N SER A 222 -42.16 22.47 -14.27
CA SER A 222 -43.13 22.97 -15.25
C SER A 222 -44.55 22.42 -15.03
N LYS A 223 -44.68 21.16 -14.59
CA LYS A 223 -45.98 20.56 -14.26
C LYS A 223 -46.55 21.13 -12.96
N VAL A 224 -45.71 21.39 -11.97
CA VAL A 224 -46.11 22.02 -10.71
C VAL A 224 -46.62 23.43 -10.97
N ASP A 225 -45.90 24.24 -11.75
CA ASP A 225 -46.32 25.61 -12.12
C ASP A 225 -47.68 25.61 -12.86
N SER A 226 -47.86 24.66 -13.77
CA SER A 226 -49.14 24.50 -14.49
C SER A 226 -50.29 24.15 -13.54
N LEU A 227 -50.05 23.24 -12.59
CA LEU A 227 -51.04 22.88 -11.57
C LEU A 227 -51.37 24.07 -10.66
N GLU A 228 -50.36 24.83 -10.23
CA GLU A 228 -50.56 26.02 -9.39
C GLU A 228 -51.41 27.07 -10.12
N SER A 229 -51.08 27.37 -11.38
CA SER A 229 -51.85 28.30 -12.22
C SER A 229 -53.32 27.87 -12.37
N ASN A 230 -53.56 26.57 -12.60
CA ASN A 230 -54.90 26.01 -12.68
C ASN A 230 -55.66 26.15 -11.35
N MET A 231 -55.01 25.89 -10.21
CA MET A 231 -55.60 26.06 -8.89
C MET A 231 -55.97 27.52 -8.61
N VAL A 232 -55.10 28.48 -8.97
CA VAL A 232 -55.39 29.91 -8.84
C VAL A 232 -56.61 30.31 -9.69
N SER A 233 -56.70 29.81 -10.92
CA SER A 233 -57.83 30.06 -11.82
C SER A 233 -59.16 29.54 -11.25
N ILE A 234 -59.17 28.31 -10.72
CA ILE A 234 -60.34 27.72 -10.06
C ILE A 234 -60.76 28.54 -8.83
N ARG A 235 -59.80 28.93 -7.99
CA ARG A 235 -60.07 29.74 -6.78
C ARG A 235 -60.72 31.09 -7.13
N ARG A 236 -60.22 31.77 -8.16
CA ARG A 236 -60.82 33.04 -8.65
C ARG A 236 -62.25 32.84 -9.13
N LYS A 237 -62.52 31.78 -9.89
CA LYS A 237 -63.90 31.48 -10.35
C LYS A 237 -64.86 31.24 -9.18
N HIS A 238 -64.40 30.57 -8.13
CA HIS A 238 -65.27 30.23 -7.00
C HIS A 238 -65.59 31.43 -6.09
N ILE A 239 -64.66 32.40 -5.95
CA ILE A 239 -64.85 33.60 -5.11
C ILE A 239 -65.78 34.65 -5.77
N ILE A 240 -65.94 34.63 -7.09
CA ILE A 240 -66.81 35.60 -7.80
C ILE A 240 -68.30 35.14 -7.82
N LEU A 241 -68.57 33.86 -7.56
CA LEU A 241 -69.92 33.29 -7.61
C LEU A 241 -70.86 33.50 -6.39
N PRO A 242 -70.45 33.92 -5.17
CA PRO A 242 -71.40 34.10 -4.08
C PRO A 242 -72.07 35.48 -4.03
N ILE A 243 -71.69 36.46 -4.87
CA ILE A 243 -72.26 37.83 -4.80
C ILE A 243 -73.55 37.97 -5.63
N CYS A 244 -73.85 37.06 -6.57
CA CYS A 244 -75.01 37.19 -7.46
C CYS A 244 -76.28 36.45 -6.99
N TYR A 245 -76.34 35.93 -5.74
CA TYR A 245 -77.47 35.15 -5.24
C TYR A 245 -78.23 35.79 -4.07
N SER A 246 -78.11 37.10 -3.87
CA SER A 246 -78.95 37.85 -2.92
C SER A 246 -79.37 39.19 -3.52
N ILE A 247 -80.36 39.14 -4.42
CA ILE A 247 -81.26 40.24 -4.76
C ILE A 247 -82.68 39.68 -4.72
#